data_AF-A0A9D8VP16-F1
#
_entry.id   AF-A0A9D8VP16-F1
#
_cell.length_a   1.000
_cell.length_b   1.000
_cell.length_c   1.000
_cell.angle_alpha   90.00
_cell.angle_beta   90.00
_cell.angle_gamma   90.00
#
_symmetry.space_group_name_H-M   'P 1'
#
loop_
_entity.id
_entity.type
_entity.pdbx_description
1 polymer ?
#
loop_
_entity_poly.entity_id
_entity_poly.type
_entity_poly.pdbx_seq_one_letter_code
_entity_poly.pdbx_strand_id
1 'polypeptide(L)'
;MKKVSIYTLLLAVALVSFQACGPSEEERRAKEQARLDSLRQVQEQRIAEMMQAREDSIAQAKQQQEMVEEQQGPQFAEDGTYVVQVGAFRSEEEANEYKNTLTDRDYPHVYTVKIGKEETGDVWFRLRVGFFAEKAEAEEFGAELGSELNTGYWVSKVQRSGS
;
A
#
# COMPACT_ATOMS: atom_id res chain seq x y z
N MET A 1 -76.52 51.45 -32.00
CA MET A 1 -75.68 50.33 -32.49
C MET A 1 -74.17 50.57 -32.38
N LYS A 2 -73.58 51.69 -32.87
CA LYS A 2 -72.10 51.89 -32.92
C LYS A 2 -71.28 51.50 -31.65
N LYS A 3 -71.77 51.79 -30.43
CA LYS A 3 -71.05 51.45 -29.19
C LYS A 3 -70.87 49.94 -28.95
N VAL A 4 -71.85 49.10 -29.31
CA VAL A 4 -71.80 47.64 -29.07
C VAL A 4 -70.63 47.00 -29.82
N SER A 5 -70.39 47.44 -31.06
CA SER A 5 -69.28 46.97 -31.90
C SER A 5 -67.88 47.34 -31.38
N ILE A 6 -67.77 48.28 -30.44
CA ILE A 6 -66.50 48.67 -29.81
C ILE A 6 -66.25 47.77 -28.59
N TYR A 7 -67.29 47.48 -27.79
CA TYR A 7 -67.18 46.59 -26.65
C TYR A 7 -66.89 45.13 -27.06
N THR A 8 -67.48 44.64 -28.16
CA THR A 8 -67.14 43.29 -28.68
C THR A 8 -65.72 43.19 -29.20
N LEU A 9 -65.20 44.25 -29.85
CA LEU A 9 -63.81 44.30 -30.32
C LEU A 9 -62.82 44.32 -29.13
N LEU A 10 -63.08 45.12 -28.11
CA LEU A 10 -62.28 45.17 -26.88
C LEU A 10 -62.29 43.83 -26.13
N LEU A 11 -63.45 43.16 -26.06
CA LEU A 11 -63.58 41.84 -25.44
C LEU A 11 -62.74 40.78 -26.20
N ALA A 12 -62.77 40.81 -27.53
CA ALA A 12 -61.98 39.90 -28.35
C ALA A 12 -60.46 40.12 -28.19
N VAL A 13 -60.01 41.38 -28.17
CA VAL A 13 -58.59 41.71 -27.92
C VAL A 13 -58.15 41.26 -26.52
N ALA A 14 -58.97 41.51 -25.49
CA ALA A 14 -58.68 41.06 -24.13
C ALA A 14 -58.54 39.52 -24.02
N LEU A 15 -59.42 38.77 -24.69
CA LEU A 15 -59.36 37.30 -24.73
C LEU A 15 -58.10 36.78 -25.43
N VAL A 16 -57.59 37.46 -26.46
CA VAL A 16 -56.33 37.09 -27.13
C VAL A 16 -55.13 37.31 -26.20
N SER A 17 -55.09 38.39 -25.41
CA SER A 17 -54.01 38.62 -24.45
C SER A 17 -53.92 37.56 -23.33
N PHE A 18 -55.00 36.86 -23.00
CA PHE A 18 -54.98 35.74 -22.04
C PHE A 18 -54.50 34.40 -22.63
N GLN A 19 -54.36 34.29 -23.95
CA GLN A 19 -53.81 33.09 -24.62
C GLN A 19 -52.28 33.14 -24.79
N ALA A 20 -51.63 34.24 -24.40
CA ALA A 20 -50.18 34.43 -24.49
C ALA A 20 -49.39 33.72 -23.36
N CYS A 21 -49.78 32.49 -23.01
CA CYS A 21 -49.12 31.66 -21.99
C CYS A 21 -47.77 31.09 -22.46
N GLY A 22 -46.79 31.96 -22.70
CA GLY A 22 -45.39 31.58 -22.59
C GLY A 22 -44.99 31.46 -21.11
N PRO A 23 -44.05 30.56 -20.76
CA PRO A 23 -43.55 30.47 -19.39
C PRO A 23 -42.87 31.78 -18.98
N SER A 24 -43.05 32.19 -17.72
CA SER A 24 -42.54 33.47 -17.23
C SER A 24 -41.01 33.52 -17.27
N GLU A 25 -40.44 34.73 -17.26
CA GLU A 25 -38.98 34.88 -17.20
C GLU A 25 -38.37 34.28 -15.91
N GLU A 26 -39.17 34.09 -14.86
CA GLU A 26 -38.75 33.41 -13.63
C GLU A 26 -38.78 31.89 -13.79
N GLU A 27 -39.84 31.32 -14.37
CA GLU A 27 -39.91 29.88 -14.67
C GLU A 27 -38.79 29.45 -15.63
N ARG A 28 -38.47 30.30 -16.62
CA ARG A 28 -37.36 30.06 -17.55
C ARG A 28 -36.01 30.05 -16.82
N ARG A 29 -35.75 31.03 -15.95
CA ARG A 29 -34.52 31.11 -15.15
C ARG A 29 -34.40 29.94 -14.17
N ALA A 30 -35.48 29.58 -13.47
CA ALA A 30 -35.50 28.43 -12.55
C ALA A 30 -35.20 27.10 -13.27
N LYS A 31 -35.78 26.91 -14.46
CA LYS A 31 -35.53 25.72 -15.30
C LYS A 31 -34.09 25.67 -15.84
N GLU A 32 -33.49 26.81 -16.13
CA GLU A 32 -32.10 26.92 -16.56
C GLU A 32 -31.12 26.67 -15.41
N GLN A 33 -31.39 27.22 -14.22
CA GLN A 33 -30.64 26.93 -12.99
C GLN A 33 -30.69 25.44 -12.64
N ALA A 34 -31.87 24.83 -12.56
CA ALA A 34 -32.02 23.40 -12.27
C ALA A 34 -31.28 22.50 -13.28
N ARG A 35 -31.19 22.91 -14.55
CA ARG A 35 -30.37 22.23 -15.56
C ARG A 35 -28.87 22.36 -15.29
N LEU A 36 -28.39 23.54 -14.88
CA LEU A 36 -26.99 23.79 -14.53
C LEU A 36 -26.58 23.08 -13.24
N ASP A 37 -27.48 23.00 -12.24
CA ASP A 37 -27.28 22.23 -11.01
C ASP A 37 -27.18 20.73 -11.32
N SER A 38 -28.09 20.21 -12.15
CA SER A 38 -28.06 18.81 -12.60
C SER A 38 -26.76 18.46 -13.36
N LEU A 39 -26.25 19.38 -14.18
CA LEU A 39 -24.97 19.20 -14.88
C LEU A 39 -23.77 19.22 -13.92
N ARG A 40 -23.77 20.08 -12.90
CA ARG A 40 -22.75 20.07 -11.84
C ARG A 40 -22.76 18.76 -11.05
N GLN A 41 -23.94 18.28 -10.64
CA GLN A 41 -24.06 17.02 -9.90
C GLN A 41 -23.48 15.83 -10.69
N VAL A 42 -23.78 15.72 -11.99
CA VAL A 42 -23.23 14.65 -12.86
C VAL A 42 -21.72 14.80 -13.08
N GLN A 43 -21.20 16.04 -13.10
CA GLN A 43 -19.76 16.29 -13.17
C GLN A 43 -19.04 15.91 -11.86
N GLU A 44 -19.62 16.27 -10.71
CA GLU A 44 -19.11 15.95 -9.38
C GLU A 44 -19.12 14.43 -9.13
N GLN A 45 -20.20 13.73 -9.50
CA GLN A 45 -20.28 12.27 -9.47
C GLN A 45 -19.18 11.62 -10.31
N ARG A 46 -18.98 12.06 -11.56
CA ARG A 46 -17.91 11.54 -12.43
C ARG A 46 -16.51 11.81 -11.85
N ILE A 47 -16.30 12.95 -11.20
CA ILE A 47 -15.01 13.26 -10.55
C ILE A 47 -14.78 12.33 -9.35
N ALA A 48 -15.80 12.09 -8.53
CA ALA A 48 -15.73 11.15 -7.42
C ALA A 48 -15.46 9.71 -7.90
N GLU A 49 -16.16 9.23 -8.92
CA GLU A 49 -15.93 7.92 -9.56
C GLU A 49 -14.50 7.79 -10.08
N MET A 50 -13.96 8.80 -10.77
CA MET A 50 -12.57 8.80 -11.26
C MET A 50 -11.53 8.85 -10.14
N MET A 51 -11.82 9.54 -9.02
CA MET A 51 -10.95 9.56 -7.85
C MET A 51 -10.95 8.19 -7.15
N GLN A 52 -12.12 7.62 -6.88
CA GLN A 52 -12.26 6.32 -6.24
C GLN A 52 -11.60 5.22 -7.10
N ALA A 53 -11.89 5.16 -8.41
CA ALA A 53 -11.27 4.16 -9.30
C ALA A 53 -9.73 4.28 -9.35
N ARG A 54 -9.18 5.48 -9.14
CA ARG A 54 -7.72 5.69 -9.02
C ARG A 54 -7.18 5.20 -7.68
N GLU A 55 -7.90 5.44 -6.58
CA GLU A 55 -7.53 4.96 -5.24
C GLU A 55 -7.61 3.43 -5.18
N ASP A 56 -8.68 2.82 -5.70
CA ASP A 56 -8.85 1.38 -5.88
C ASP A 56 -7.71 0.78 -6.72
N SER A 57 -7.33 1.44 -7.82
CA SER A 57 -6.19 1.01 -8.66
C SER A 57 -4.85 1.05 -7.92
N ILE A 58 -4.63 2.05 -7.07
CA ILE A 58 -3.41 2.18 -6.24
C ILE A 58 -3.40 1.12 -5.13
N ALA A 59 -4.55 0.85 -4.51
CA ALA A 59 -4.69 -0.19 -3.49
C ALA A 59 -4.42 -1.59 -4.06
N GLN A 60 -5.00 -1.91 -5.22
CA GLN A 60 -4.74 -3.17 -5.92
C GLN A 60 -3.28 -3.30 -6.35
N ALA A 61 -2.66 -2.22 -6.85
CA ALA A 61 -1.24 -2.24 -7.22
C ALA A 61 -0.33 -2.52 -6.01
N LYS A 62 -0.62 -1.95 -4.84
CA LYS A 62 0.11 -2.24 -3.59
C LYS A 62 -0.08 -3.69 -3.15
N GLN A 63 -1.32 -4.16 -3.05
CA GLN A 63 -1.61 -5.55 -2.69
C GLN A 63 -0.94 -6.54 -3.65
N GLN A 64 -0.85 -6.20 -4.94
CA GLN A 64 -0.15 -7.03 -5.92
C GLN A 64 1.39 -6.95 -5.80
N GLN A 65 1.94 -5.85 -5.29
CA GLN A 65 3.37 -5.78 -4.92
C GLN A 65 3.64 -6.61 -3.66
N GLU A 66 2.87 -6.39 -2.58
CA GLU A 66 2.94 -7.13 -1.32
C GLU A 66 2.83 -8.65 -1.54
N MET A 67 1.86 -9.12 -2.35
CA MET A 67 1.73 -10.54 -2.71
C MET A 67 2.88 -11.10 -3.55
N VAL A 68 3.60 -10.27 -4.32
CA VAL A 68 4.75 -10.69 -5.14
C VAL A 68 6.05 -10.71 -4.33
N GLU A 69 6.11 -9.88 -3.30
CA GLU A 69 7.16 -9.82 -2.27
C GLU A 69 7.03 -11.03 -1.34
N GLU A 70 5.85 -11.29 -0.77
CA GLU A 70 5.52 -12.46 0.07
C GLU A 70 5.69 -13.81 -0.66
N GLN A 71 5.53 -13.85 -1.98
CA GLN A 71 5.80 -15.04 -2.81
C GLN A 71 7.28 -15.23 -3.17
N GLN A 72 8.12 -14.20 -2.99
CA GLN A 72 9.56 -14.28 -3.20
C GLN A 72 10.28 -14.40 -1.85
N GLY A 73 10.21 -15.60 -1.28
CA GLY A 73 10.97 -15.97 -0.09
C GLY A 73 12.46 -15.61 -0.21
N PRO A 74 13.14 -15.35 0.92
CA PRO A 74 14.39 -14.60 1.00
C PRO A 74 15.45 -15.04 -0.02
N GLN A 75 15.96 -14.07 -0.80
CA GLN A 75 16.94 -14.34 -1.86
C GLN A 75 18.34 -14.52 -1.27
N PHE A 76 18.72 -15.78 -1.04
CA PHE A 76 20.06 -16.14 -0.59
C PHE A 76 21.06 -16.15 -1.75
N ALA A 77 22.19 -15.46 -1.58
CA ALA A 77 23.30 -15.44 -2.51
C ALA A 77 24.45 -16.31 -2.00
N GLU A 78 24.85 -17.36 -2.74
CA GLU A 78 25.91 -18.29 -2.30
C GLU A 78 27.26 -17.60 -2.04
N ASP A 79 27.58 -16.55 -2.81
CA ASP A 79 28.75 -15.68 -2.67
C ASP A 79 28.51 -14.43 -1.80
N GLY A 80 27.28 -14.30 -1.27
CA GLY A 80 26.82 -13.19 -0.45
C GLY A 80 27.78 -12.81 0.68
N THR A 81 27.86 -11.51 0.95
CA THR A 81 28.81 -10.93 1.92
C THR A 81 28.13 -10.40 3.18
N TYR A 82 26.81 -10.21 3.18
CA TYR A 82 26.04 -9.89 4.37
C TYR A 82 25.42 -11.15 4.94
N VAL A 83 25.42 -11.28 6.27
CA VAL A 83 24.82 -12.42 6.98
C VAL A 83 24.05 -11.92 8.18
N VAL A 84 22.86 -12.50 8.38
CA VAL A 84 22.06 -12.29 9.57
C VAL A 84 22.64 -13.10 10.72
N GLN A 85 22.55 -12.57 11.93
CA GLN A 85 22.78 -13.31 13.17
C GLN A 85 21.55 -13.16 14.06
N VAL A 86 21.26 -14.20 14.85
CA VAL A 86 20.08 -14.26 15.75
C VAL A 86 20.42 -14.63 17.20
N GLY A 87 21.69 -14.92 17.50
CA GLY A 87 22.11 -15.29 18.85
C GLY A 87 23.63 -15.28 19.02
N ALA A 88 24.10 -14.89 20.22
CA ALA A 88 25.51 -14.92 20.60
C ALA A 88 25.64 -15.53 22.00
N PHE A 89 26.12 -16.76 22.05
CA PHE A 89 26.09 -17.62 23.23
C PHE A 89 27.48 -17.75 23.86
N ARG A 90 27.54 -18.14 25.13
CA ARG A 90 28.80 -18.48 25.82
C ARG A 90 29.08 -19.99 25.80
N SER A 91 28.05 -20.83 25.65
CA SER A 91 28.21 -22.27 25.45
C SER A 91 28.19 -22.63 23.96
N GLU A 92 28.98 -23.63 23.58
CA GLU A 92 28.94 -24.23 22.23
C GLU A 92 27.70 -25.14 22.06
N GLU A 93 27.25 -25.76 23.14
CA GLU A 93 26.11 -26.68 23.19
C GLU A 93 24.80 -25.92 22.95
N GLU A 94 24.56 -24.87 23.74
CA GLU A 94 23.44 -23.93 23.62
C GLU A 94 23.33 -23.32 22.20
N ALA A 95 24.46 -22.91 21.63
CA ALA A 95 24.53 -22.40 20.26
C ALA A 95 24.18 -23.45 19.21
N ASN A 96 24.48 -24.73 19.47
CA ASN A 96 24.15 -25.84 18.58
C ASN A 96 22.69 -26.29 18.73
N GLU A 97 22.10 -26.25 19.92
CA GLU A 97 20.67 -26.48 20.13
C GLU A 97 19.82 -25.47 19.35
N TYR A 98 20.14 -24.18 19.48
CA TYR A 98 19.48 -23.11 18.71
C TYR A 98 19.72 -23.26 17.20
N LYS A 99 20.95 -23.60 16.78
CA LYS A 99 21.26 -23.88 15.36
C LYS A 99 20.42 -25.02 14.80
N ASN A 100 20.28 -26.13 15.53
CA ASN A 100 19.45 -27.27 15.12
C ASN A 100 17.97 -26.87 15.02
N THR A 101 17.45 -26.12 16.01
CA THR A 101 16.08 -25.57 16.01
C THR A 101 15.75 -24.71 14.78
N LEU A 102 16.75 -24.09 14.16
CA LEU A 102 16.60 -23.33 12.92
C LEU A 102 16.73 -24.21 11.68
N THR A 103 17.65 -25.19 11.68
CA THR A 103 17.75 -26.19 10.61
C THR A 103 16.45 -26.99 10.46
N ASP A 104 15.80 -27.34 11.58
CA ASP A 104 14.52 -28.07 11.61
C ASP A 104 13.33 -27.24 11.07
N ARG A 105 13.51 -25.92 10.87
CA ARG A 105 12.55 -25.00 10.21
C ARG A 105 12.86 -24.75 8.72
N ASP A 106 13.80 -25.51 8.15
CA ASP A 106 14.25 -25.40 6.75
C ASP A 106 14.89 -24.05 6.38
N TYR A 107 15.38 -23.27 7.36
CA TYR A 107 16.18 -22.08 7.05
C TYR A 107 17.54 -22.50 6.45
N PRO A 108 17.93 -21.96 5.28
CA PRO A 108 19.18 -22.35 4.64
C PRO A 108 20.39 -21.65 5.28
N HIS A 109 21.53 -22.34 5.20
CA HIS A 109 22.83 -21.85 5.65
C HIS A 109 22.84 -21.33 7.10
N VAL A 110 22.27 -22.10 8.04
CA VAL A 110 22.43 -21.86 9.48
C VAL A 110 23.80 -22.38 9.94
N TYR A 111 24.63 -21.53 10.55
CA TYR A 111 25.95 -21.93 11.08
C TYR A 111 26.41 -21.12 12.29
N THR A 112 27.24 -21.74 13.12
CA THR A 112 27.81 -21.13 14.33
C THR A 112 29.28 -20.78 14.11
N VAL A 113 29.69 -19.56 14.46
CA VAL A 113 31.09 -19.11 14.40
C VAL A 113 31.62 -18.85 15.81
N LYS A 114 32.65 -19.61 16.20
CA LYS A 114 33.44 -19.36 17.41
C LYS A 114 34.34 -18.14 17.19
N ILE A 115 34.29 -17.18 18.10
CA ILE A 115 35.14 -15.98 18.09
C ILE A 115 35.73 -15.69 19.47
N GLY A 116 36.77 -14.87 19.52
CA GLY A 116 37.37 -14.40 20.77
C GLY A 116 38.67 -15.13 21.13
N LYS A 117 38.95 -15.28 22.44
CA LYS A 117 40.19 -15.89 22.94
C LYS A 117 39.88 -16.99 23.97
N GLU A 118 40.33 -18.20 23.68
CA GLU A 118 40.22 -19.33 24.61
C GLU A 118 41.08 -19.12 25.87
N GLU A 119 42.28 -18.55 25.71
CA GLU A 119 43.24 -18.24 26.79
C GLU A 119 42.67 -17.37 27.92
N THR A 120 41.71 -16.50 27.60
CA THR A 120 41.07 -15.58 28.58
C THR A 120 39.64 -15.99 28.93
N GLY A 121 39.16 -17.13 28.42
CA GLY A 121 37.76 -17.55 28.53
C GLY A 121 36.77 -16.65 27.76
N ASP A 122 37.23 -15.61 27.06
CA ASP A 122 36.39 -14.69 26.31
C ASP A 122 36.08 -15.22 24.91
N VAL A 123 35.43 -16.39 24.91
CA VAL A 123 34.87 -17.05 23.72
C VAL A 123 33.40 -16.66 23.60
N TRP A 124 32.94 -16.50 22.36
CA TRP A 124 31.51 -16.41 22.02
C TRP A 124 31.21 -17.27 20.79
N PHE A 125 30.04 -17.90 20.79
CA PHE A 125 29.51 -18.70 19.71
C PHE A 125 28.38 -17.92 19.03
N ARG A 126 28.65 -17.36 17.85
CA ARG A 126 27.72 -16.50 17.11
C ARG A 126 26.95 -17.30 16.07
N LEU A 127 25.64 -17.40 16.26
CA LEU A 127 24.74 -18.10 15.36
C LEU A 127 24.27 -17.19 14.23
N ARG A 128 24.53 -17.62 12.99
CA ARG A 128 24.27 -16.92 11.74
C ARG A 128 23.35 -17.72 10.83
N VAL A 129 22.61 -17.01 9.98
CA VAL A 129 21.62 -17.57 9.04
C VAL A 129 21.75 -16.85 7.69
N GLY A 130 21.72 -17.62 6.61
CA GLY A 130 21.76 -17.11 5.24
C GLY A 130 23.08 -16.47 4.82
N PHE A 131 23.13 -16.10 3.54
CA PHE A 131 24.10 -15.21 2.92
C PHE A 131 23.35 -14.33 1.93
N PHE A 132 23.63 -13.03 1.93
CA PHE A 132 22.89 -12.02 1.16
C PHE A 132 23.85 -11.16 0.34
N ALA A 133 23.40 -10.75 -0.85
CA ALA A 133 24.17 -9.91 -1.74
C ALA A 133 24.21 -8.47 -1.20
N GLU A 134 23.04 -7.95 -0.84
CA GLU A 134 22.84 -6.61 -0.31
C GLU A 134 22.60 -6.57 1.20
N LYS A 135 22.81 -5.40 1.79
CA LYS A 135 22.57 -5.19 3.22
C LYS A 135 21.07 -5.12 3.56
N ALA A 136 20.25 -4.62 2.64
CA ALA A 136 18.82 -4.44 2.85
C ALA A 136 18.09 -5.78 3.00
N GLU A 137 18.35 -6.73 2.08
CA GLU A 137 17.83 -8.12 2.10
C GLU A 137 18.08 -8.79 3.46
N ALA A 138 19.28 -8.60 4.01
CA ALA A 138 19.65 -9.13 5.32
C ALA A 138 18.99 -8.38 6.49
N GLU A 139 18.69 -7.09 6.38
CA GLU A 139 18.00 -6.34 7.44
C GLU A 139 16.50 -6.67 7.48
N GLU A 140 15.91 -6.93 6.32
CA GLU A 140 14.53 -7.39 6.14
C GLU A 140 14.32 -8.81 6.69
N PHE A 141 15.06 -9.79 6.16
CA PHE A 141 15.04 -11.18 6.69
C PHE A 141 15.45 -11.23 8.16
N GLY A 142 16.37 -10.36 8.60
CA GLY A 142 16.75 -10.23 10.01
C GLY A 142 15.60 -9.75 10.89
N ALA A 143 14.80 -8.80 10.42
CA ALA A 143 13.64 -8.28 11.14
C ALA A 143 12.49 -9.31 11.21
N GLU A 144 12.20 -9.99 10.11
CA GLU A 144 11.23 -11.10 10.05
C GLU A 144 11.63 -12.22 11.02
N LEU A 145 12.84 -12.77 10.85
CA LEU A 145 13.36 -13.88 11.65
C LEU A 145 13.50 -13.52 13.13
N GLY A 146 13.95 -12.31 13.45
CA GLY A 146 14.00 -11.80 14.82
C GLY A 146 12.60 -11.70 15.46
N SER A 147 11.59 -11.32 14.68
CA SER A 147 10.19 -11.28 15.14
C SER A 147 9.60 -12.68 15.35
N GLU A 148 9.86 -13.64 14.45
CA GLU A 148 9.37 -15.02 14.58
C GLU A 148 10.00 -15.75 15.77
N LEU A 149 11.31 -15.56 15.98
CA LEU A 149 12.05 -16.16 17.09
C LEU A 149 11.88 -15.40 18.42
N ASN A 150 11.32 -14.19 18.39
CA ASN A 150 11.31 -13.25 19.51
C ASN A 150 12.73 -12.97 20.05
N THR A 151 13.69 -12.76 19.14
CA THR A 151 15.10 -12.45 19.44
C THR A 151 15.57 -11.15 18.79
N GLY A 152 16.67 -10.59 19.30
CA GLY A 152 17.35 -9.47 18.64
C GLY A 152 18.29 -9.97 17.53
N TYR A 153 18.12 -9.46 16.32
CA TYR A 153 19.02 -9.75 15.20
C TYR A 153 20.17 -8.73 15.11
N TRP A 154 21.20 -9.06 14.33
CA TRP A 154 22.07 -8.06 13.70
C TRP A 154 22.49 -8.51 12.30
N VAL A 155 22.78 -7.56 11.42
CA VAL A 155 23.42 -7.81 10.13
C VAL A 155 24.91 -7.53 10.22
N SER A 156 25.74 -8.46 9.74
CA SER A 156 27.20 -8.27 9.70
C SER A 156 27.76 -8.63 8.33
N LYS A 157 28.76 -7.86 7.86
CA LYS A 157 29.51 -8.24 6.65
C LYS A 157 30.59 -9.26 7.02
N VAL A 158 30.56 -10.43 6.39
CA VAL A 158 31.63 -11.43 6.50
C VAL A 158 32.71 -11.16 5.47
N GLN A 159 33.93 -10.97 5.95
CA GLN A 159 35.12 -11.07 5.09
C GLN A 159 35.38 -12.55 4.83
N ARG A 160 34.94 -13.04 3.68
CA ARG A 160 35.39 -14.32 3.13
C ARG A 160 36.86 -14.12 2.74
N SER A 161 37.79 -14.61 3.56
CA SER A 161 39.20 -14.66 3.19
C SER A 161 39.34 -15.56 1.97
N GLY A 162 39.70 -14.98 0.83
CA GLY A 162 40.01 -15.76 -0.38
C GLY A 162 41.14 -16.75 -0.11
N SER A 163 41.02 -17.93 -0.73
CA SER A 163 41.99 -19.02 -0.67
C SER A 163 43.31 -18.70 -1.36
#